data_AF-T1A8Y2-F1
#
_entry.id   AF-T1A8Y2-F1
#
_cell.length_a   1.000
_cell.length_b   1.000
_cell.length_c   1.000
_cell.angle_alpha   90.00
_cell.angle_beta   90.00
_cell.angle_gamma   90.00
#
_symmetry.space_group_name_H-M   'P 1'
#
loop_
_entity.id
_entity.type
_entity.pdbx_description
1 polymer ?
#
loop_
_entity_poly.entity_id
_entity_poly.type
_entity_poly.pdbx_seq_one_letter_code
_entity_poly.pdbx_strand_id
1 'polypeptide(L)'
;MGEGLAYELQRESGSAMLIQRPAAARGQTQTAWLDSRHTFSFGHYHDPAWMGFGALRVLNEDRVAVDAGFAEHGHANMEILTWVLDG
;
A
#
# COMPACT_ATOMS: atom_id res chain seq x y z
N MET A 1 -20.91 -19.06 48.49
CA MET A 1 -19.84 -19.70 47.69
C MET A 1 -19.92 -19.12 46.30
N GLY A 2 -18.93 -18.30 45.93
CA GLY A 2 -18.98 -17.41 44.77
C GLY A 2 -18.67 -18.11 43.44
N GLU A 3 -19.44 -17.71 42.43
CA GLU A 3 -19.02 -17.23 41.11
C GLU A 3 -17.73 -17.83 40.52
N GLY A 4 -17.89 -18.58 39.44
CA GLY A 4 -16.81 -19.00 38.54
C GLY A 4 -17.36 -19.21 37.14
N LEU A 5 -17.93 -18.15 36.54
CA LEU A 5 -18.24 -18.13 35.11
C LEU A 5 -16.93 -18.16 34.34
N ALA A 6 -16.52 -19.36 33.94
CA ALA A 6 -15.47 -19.54 32.95
C ALA A 6 -15.96 -18.89 31.64
N TYR A 7 -15.43 -17.71 31.33
CA TYR A 7 -15.45 -17.16 29.98
C TYR A 7 -14.61 -18.09 29.10
N GLU A 8 -15.25 -19.13 28.59
CA GLU A 8 -14.71 -19.93 27.51
C GLU A 8 -14.79 -19.05 26.26
N LEU A 9 -13.71 -18.29 26.01
CA LEU A 9 -13.51 -17.59 24.74
C LEU A 9 -13.44 -18.67 23.65
N GLN A 10 -14.60 -18.99 23.08
CA GLN A 10 -14.72 -19.71 21.82
C GLN A 10 -13.94 -18.90 20.79
N ARG A 11 -12.70 -19.34 20.53
CA ARG A 11 -11.94 -18.94 19.35
C ARG A 11 -12.67 -19.53 18.15
N GLU A 12 -13.66 -18.81 17.64
CA GLU A 12 -14.15 -19.06 16.30
C GLU A 12 -12.95 -18.91 15.36
N SER A 13 -12.58 -20.01 14.71
CA SER A 13 -11.61 -20.01 13.61
C SER A 13 -12.25 -19.33 12.40
N GLY A 14 -12.51 -18.03 12.50
CA GLY A 14 -12.87 -17.19 11.37
C GLY A 14 -11.67 -17.16 10.43
N SER A 15 -11.81 -17.76 9.25
CA SER A 15 -10.79 -17.66 8.20
C SER A 15 -10.47 -16.18 8.01
N ALA A 16 -9.21 -15.78 8.23
CA ALA A 16 -8.79 -14.41 8.02
C ALA A 16 -9.16 -14.00 6.59
N MET A 17 -9.88 -12.89 6.44
CA MET A 17 -10.25 -12.39 5.13
C MET A 17 -8.98 -11.97 4.38
N LEU A 18 -8.56 -12.78 3.41
CA LEU A 18 -7.44 -12.50 2.54
C LEU A 18 -7.93 -11.67 1.37
N ILE A 19 -7.48 -10.42 1.29
CA ILE A 19 -7.72 -9.54 0.14
C ILE A 19 -6.52 -9.64 -0.80
N GLN A 20 -6.76 -10.01 -2.07
CA GLN A 20 -5.72 -10.00 -3.09
C GLN A 20 -5.70 -8.66 -3.83
N ARG A 21 -4.51 -8.12 -4.05
CA ARG A 21 -4.25 -6.98 -4.94
C ARG A 21 -3.28 -7.40 -6.05
N PRO A 22 -3.77 -8.04 -7.13
CA PRO A 22 -2.90 -8.52 -8.21
C PRO A 22 -2.15 -7.38 -8.90
N ALA A 23 -0.91 -7.64 -9.34
CA ALA A 23 -0.04 -6.63 -9.93
C ALA A 23 -0.66 -5.92 -11.14
N ALA A 24 -1.35 -6.66 -12.02
CA ALA A 24 -2.00 -6.14 -13.22
C ALA A 24 -3.22 -5.26 -12.94
N ALA A 25 -3.79 -5.32 -11.74
CA ALA A 25 -4.93 -4.48 -11.35
C ALA A 25 -4.50 -3.12 -10.76
N ARG A 26 -3.20 -2.92 -10.53
CA ARG A 26 -2.65 -1.68 -9.97
C ARG A 26 -2.81 -0.51 -10.94
N GLY A 27 -3.00 0.68 -10.38
CA GLY A 27 -2.94 1.92 -11.15
C GLY A 27 -1.59 2.07 -11.83
N GLN A 28 -1.54 2.81 -12.93
CA GLN A 28 -0.30 3.05 -13.65
C GLN A 28 -0.17 4.51 -14.04
N THR A 29 1.01 5.07 -13.79
CA THR A 29 1.46 6.31 -14.42
C THR A 29 2.64 5.98 -15.30
N GLN A 30 2.52 6.28 -16.60
CA GLN A 30 3.59 6.05 -17.56
C GLN A 30 3.94 7.35 -18.27
N THR A 31 5.22 7.71 -18.24
CA THR A 31 5.79 8.86 -18.94
C THR A 31 7.00 8.40 -19.76
N ALA A 32 7.73 9.34 -20.38
CA ALA A 32 8.97 9.03 -21.08
C ALA A 32 10.10 8.52 -20.15
N TRP A 33 10.04 8.84 -18.86
CA TRP A 33 11.14 8.54 -17.91
C TRP A 33 10.69 7.74 -16.67
N LEU A 34 9.39 7.55 -16.46
CA LEU A 34 8.83 6.85 -15.31
C LEU A 34 7.77 5.84 -15.75
N ASP A 35 7.91 4.60 -15.30
CA ASP A 35 6.80 3.64 -15.22
C ASP A 35 6.55 3.33 -13.75
N SER A 36 5.44 3.84 -13.22
CA SER A 36 5.04 3.71 -11.82
C SER A 36 3.77 2.87 -11.70
N ARG A 37 3.78 1.89 -10.81
CA ARG A 37 2.61 1.06 -10.46
C ARG A 37 2.11 1.41 -9.07
N HIS A 38 0.86 1.86 -8.98
CA HIS A 38 0.22 2.32 -7.75
C HIS A 38 -0.68 1.24 -7.15
N THR A 39 -0.31 0.74 -5.96
CA THR A 39 -1.16 -0.22 -5.24
C THR A 39 -2.44 0.45 -4.74
N PHE A 40 -2.30 1.66 -4.20
CA PHE A 40 -3.38 2.53 -3.70
C PHE A 40 -3.51 3.80 -4.55
N SER A 41 -4.61 4.54 -4.38
CA SER A 41 -4.85 5.83 -5.01
C SER A 41 -3.71 6.82 -4.74
N PHE A 42 -3.14 7.37 -5.81
CA PHE A 42 -1.99 8.27 -5.76
C PHE A 42 -1.86 9.08 -7.05
N GLY A 43 -1.46 10.35 -6.93
CA GLY A 43 -1.35 11.26 -8.07
C GLY A 43 -2.69 11.41 -8.81
N HIS A 44 -2.69 11.13 -10.11
CA HIS A 44 -3.91 11.16 -10.93
C HIS A 44 -4.70 9.84 -10.91
N TYR A 45 -4.11 8.75 -10.41
CA TYR A 45 -4.81 7.47 -10.25
C TYR A 45 -5.69 7.50 -9.00
N HIS A 46 -6.99 7.24 -9.17
CA HIS A 46 -7.95 7.22 -8.09
C HIS A 46 -8.86 5.99 -8.18
N ASP A 47 -8.85 5.18 -7.13
CA ASP A 47 -9.74 4.05 -6.92
C ASP A 47 -10.25 4.07 -5.46
N PRO A 48 -11.55 4.32 -5.24
CA PRO A 48 -12.11 4.44 -3.88
C PRO A 48 -12.03 3.14 -3.07
N ALA A 49 -11.87 1.98 -3.71
CA ALA A 49 -11.69 0.70 -3.02
C ALA A 49 -10.24 0.49 -2.54
N TRP A 50 -9.28 1.24 -3.09
CA TRP A 50 -7.85 1.09 -2.79
C TRP A 50 -7.25 2.41 -2.31
N MET A 51 -7.76 2.96 -1.21
CA MET A 51 -7.27 4.22 -0.62
C MET A 51 -6.10 4.05 0.37
N GLY A 52 -5.87 2.83 0.87
CA GLY A 52 -4.82 2.51 1.84
C GLY A 52 -5.15 1.25 2.64
N PHE A 53 -4.21 0.80 3.47
CA PHE A 53 -4.39 -0.34 4.38
C PHE A 53 -3.79 -0.05 5.75
N GLY A 54 -4.65 0.21 6.74
CA GLY A 54 -4.21 0.68 8.05
C GLY A 54 -3.43 2.00 7.94
N ALA A 55 -2.19 2.02 8.43
CA ALA A 55 -1.31 3.19 8.31
C ALA A 55 -0.66 3.33 6.92
N LEU A 56 -0.61 2.26 6.11
CA LEU A 56 0.01 2.28 4.79
C LEU A 56 -0.88 3.04 3.80
N ARG A 57 -0.41 4.20 3.33
CA ARG A 57 -1.18 5.08 2.42
C ARG A 57 -0.77 4.96 0.97
N VAL A 58 0.53 4.81 0.70
CA VAL A 58 1.09 4.72 -0.65
C VAL A 58 2.06 3.55 -0.71
N LEU A 59 1.95 2.76 -1.77
CA LEU A 59 2.90 1.71 -2.12
C LEU A 59 3.06 1.69 -3.63
N ASN A 60 4.13 2.32 -4.10
CA ASN A 60 4.47 2.42 -5.51
C ASN A 60 5.65 1.50 -5.84
N GLU A 61 5.61 0.92 -7.04
CA GLU A 61 6.79 0.31 -7.68
C GLU A 61 7.17 1.22 -8.85
N ASP A 62 8.34 1.84 -8.76
CA ASP A 62 8.79 2.85 -9.71
C ASP A 62 10.00 2.32 -10.49
N ARG A 63 9.89 2.34 -11.83
CA ARG A 63 11.02 2.15 -12.75
C ARG A 63 11.37 3.51 -13.33
N VAL A 64 12.54 4.02 -12.95
CA VAL A 64 13.04 5.33 -13.35
C VAL A 64 14.09 5.14 -14.43
N ALA A 65 14.00 5.90 -15.53
CA ALA A 65 14.98 5.87 -16.59
C ALA A 65 16.35 6.39 -16.11
N VAL A 66 17.43 5.99 -16.81
CA VAL A 66 18.79 6.47 -16.54
C VAL A 66 18.83 8.01 -16.59
N ASP A 67 19.57 8.60 -15.65
CA ASP A 67 19.75 10.06 -15.46
C ASP A 67 18.45 10.87 -15.23
N ALA A 68 17.33 10.19 -14.99
CA ALA A 68 16.07 10.83 -14.62
C ALA A 68 15.82 10.77 -13.10
N GLY A 69 14.91 11.60 -12.63
CA GLY A 69 14.52 11.64 -11.23
C GLY A 69 13.37 12.60 -10.98
N PHE A 70 12.84 12.53 -9.77
CA PHE A 70 11.84 13.46 -9.31
C PHE A 70 12.51 14.79 -8.96
N ALA A 71 11.92 15.91 -9.42
CA ALA A 71 12.35 17.24 -9.00
C ALA A 71 12.17 17.41 -7.48
N GLU A 72 12.90 18.35 -6.89
CA GLU A 72 12.75 18.68 -5.47
C GLU A 72 11.29 19.07 -5.15
N HIS A 73 10.75 18.47 -4.10
CA HIS A 73 9.39 18.73 -3.62
C HIS A 73 9.27 18.49 -2.12
N GLY A 74 8.28 19.13 -1.49
CA GLY A 74 8.04 19.03 -0.05
C GLY A 74 7.16 17.84 0.34
N HIS A 75 7.42 17.29 1.52
CA HIS A 75 6.54 16.36 2.21
C HIS A 75 6.25 16.86 3.63
N ALA A 76 5.07 16.53 4.16
CA ALA A 76 4.68 16.87 5.51
C ALA A 76 3.89 15.72 6.15
N ASN A 77 4.16 15.46 7.44
CA ASN A 77 3.43 14.49 8.28
C ASN A 77 3.36 13.07 7.67
N MET A 78 4.44 12.62 7.03
CA MET A 78 4.55 11.31 6.38
C MET A 78 5.94 10.73 6.62
N GLU A 79 5.97 9.44 6.96
CA GLU A 79 7.19 8.64 6.91
C GLU A 79 7.31 8.02 5.51
N ILE A 80 8.46 8.19 4.87
CA ILE A 80 8.72 7.70 3.50
C ILE A 80 9.86 6.69 3.54
N LEU A 81 9.58 5.49 3.06
CA LEU A 81 10.55 4.41 2.92
C LEU A 81 10.77 4.12 1.44
N THR A 82 12.03 4.13 1.02
CA THR A 82 12.43 3.68 -0.32
C THR A 82 13.21 2.38 -0.19
N TRP A 83 12.77 1.34 -0.90
CA TRP A 83 13.52 0.09 -1.05
C TRP A 83 13.99 -0.03 -2.50
N VAL A 84 15.30 0.10 -2.73
CA VAL A 84 15.92 -0.10 -4.05
C VAL A 84 16.05 -1.59 -4.37
N LEU A 85 15.43 -2.02 -5.47
CA LEU A 85 15.46 -3.42 -5.93
C LEU A 85 16.58 -3.70 -6.94
N ASP A 86 16.88 -2.72 -7.79
CA ASP A 86 17.84 -2.81 -8.90
C ASP A 86 18.30 -1.39 -9.26
N GLY A 87 19.50 -1.27 -9.85
CA GLY A 87 20.14 0.01 -10.18
C GLY A 87 21.66 0.00 -10.03
#